data_AF-A0A0R0GCL0-F1
#
_entry.id   AF-A0A0R0GCL0-F1
#
_cell.length_a   1.000
_cell.length_b   1.000
_cell.length_c   1.000
_cell.angle_alpha   90.00
_cell.angle_beta   90.00
_cell.angle_gamma   90.00
#
_symmetry.space_group_name_H-M   'P 1'
#
loop_
_entity.id
_entity.type
_entity.pdbx_description
1 polymer ?
#
loop_
_entity_poly.entity_id
_entity_poly.type
_entity_poly.pdbx_seq_one_letter_code
_entity_poly.pdbx_strand_id
1 'polypeptide(L)' 'MLVHLPTGEVVSSYAFLEQILTGLGWERYYDGDPDLYQFHKHSSIDLISLPKDFSKFNSINMYDIVIKNPNVFHVRDK' A
#
# COMPACT_ATOMS: atom_id res chain seq x y z
N MET A 1 1.67 8.96 -9.19
CA MET A 1 2.63 8.65 -8.11
C MET A 1 1.86 8.57 -6.81
N LEU A 2 2.16 7.59 -5.96
CA LEU A 2 1.60 7.52 -4.61
C LEU A 2 2.44 8.40 -3.68
N VAL A 3 1.79 9.28 -2.92
CA VAL A 3 2.46 10.24 -2.03
C VAL A 3 1.92 10.05 -0.62
N HIS A 4 2.82 10.00 0.36
CA HIS A 4 2.49 9.99 1.78
C HIS A 4 2.21 11.42 2.24
N LEU A 5 0.94 11.73 2.52
CA LEU A 5 0.47 13.09 2.83
C LEU A 5 1.21 13.76 4.00
N PRO A 6 1.44 13.08 5.15
CA PRO A 6 2.12 13.70 6.29
C PRO A 6 3.54 14.18 6.01
N THR A 7 4.31 13.47 5.18
CA THR A 7 5.71 13.83 4.87
C THR A 7 5.88 14.50 3.51
N GLY A 8 4.88 14.40 2.63
CA GLY A 8 4.96 14.83 1.23
C GLY A 8 5.85 13.95 0.36
N GLU A 9 6.38 12.85 0.90
CA GLU A 9 7.31 11.98 0.19
C GLU A 9 6.58 11.03 -0.77
N VAL A 10 7.21 10.79 -1.92
CA VAL A 10 6.75 9.78 -2.88
C VAL A 10 7.07 8.40 -2.35
N VAL A 11 6.08 7.51 -2.36
CA VAL A 11 6.29 6.08 -2.10
C VAL A 11 7.01 5.46 -3.30
N SER A 12 8.29 5.17 -3.13
CA SER A 12 9.19 4.69 -4.20
C SER A 12 9.66 3.24 -4.03
N SER A 13 9.27 2.56 -2.95
CA SER A 13 9.59 1.16 -2.69
C SER A 13 8.56 0.51 -1.77
N TYR A 14 8.52 -0.84 -1.77
CA TYR A 14 7.70 -1.57 -0.81
C TYR A 14 8.21 -1.46 0.63
N ALA A 15 9.51 -1.35 0.86
CA ALA A 15 10.04 -1.14 2.21
C ALA A 15 9.49 0.15 2.84
N PHE A 16 9.45 1.24 2.05
CA PHE A 16 8.88 2.50 2.53
C PHE A 16 7.35 2.41 2.71
N LEU A 17 6.64 1.78 1.76
CA LEU A 17 5.20 1.56 1.90
C LEU A 17 4.86 0.72 3.14
N GLU A 18 5.58 -0.38 3.35
CA GLU A 18 5.42 -1.29 4.49
C GLU A 18 5.63 -0.57 5.80
N GLN A 19 6.69 0.25 5.93
CA GLN A 19 6.92 1.05 7.13
C GLN A 19 5.72 1.94 7.48
N ILE A 20 5.13 2.61 6.48
CA ILE A 20 3.96 3.46 6.69
C ILE A 20 2.74 2.60 7.07
N LEU A 21 2.46 1.54 6.29
CA LEU A 21 1.30 0.66 6.50
C LEU A 21 1.35 -0.04 7.86
N THR A 22 2.52 -0.50 8.32
CA THR A 22 2.72 -1.05 9.66
C THR A 22 2.40 -0.03 10.75
N GLY A 23 2.81 1.23 10.58
CA GLY A 23 2.41 2.32 11.49
C GLY A 23 0.91 2.58 11.56
N LEU A 24 0.15 2.18 10.53
CA LEU A 24 -1.31 2.27 10.45
C LEU A 24 -2.03 0.98 10.89
N GLY A 25 -1.29 -0.01 11.40
CA GLY A 25 -1.82 -1.30 11.87
C GLY A 25 -2.05 -2.34 10.77
N TRP A 26 -1.47 -2.18 9.58
CA TRP A 26 -1.45 -3.24 8.57
C TRP A 26 -0.28 -4.19 8.82
N GLU A 27 -0.50 -5.47 8.50
CA GLU A 27 0.50 -6.52 8.61
C GLU A 27 0.62 -7.27 7.29
N ARG A 28 1.82 -7.79 7.01
CA ARG A 28 2.07 -8.66 5.88
C ARG A 28 1.14 -9.87 5.92
N TYR A 29 0.43 -10.12 4.83
CA TYR A 29 -0.42 -11.29 4.66
C TYR A 29 0.27 -12.31 3.77
N TYR A 30 0.51 -13.51 4.30
CA TYR A 30 1.23 -14.59 3.61
C TYR A 30 0.31 -15.75 3.18
N ASP A 31 -0.90 -15.84 3.71
CA ASP A 31 -1.84 -16.94 3.44
C ASP A 31 -2.67 -16.72 2.15
N GLY A 32 -2.37 -15.67 1.38
CA GLY A 32 -3.04 -15.34 0.14
C GLY A 32 -2.32 -15.88 -1.09
N ASP A 33 -2.41 -15.15 -2.21
CA ASP A 33 -1.71 -15.53 -3.43
C ASP A 33 -0.19 -15.36 -3.20
N PRO A 34 0.60 -16.45 -3.27
CA PRO A 34 2.02 -16.38 -2.99
C PRO A 34 2.77 -15.49 -3.96
N ASP A 35 2.21 -15.13 -5.13
CA ASP A 35 2.81 -14.24 -6.13
C ASP A 35 2.47 -12.76 -5.96
N LEU A 36 1.70 -12.44 -4.92
CA LEU A 36 1.35 -11.08 -4.56
C LEU A 36 2.07 -10.62 -3.29
N TYR A 37 2.20 -9.31 -3.16
CA TYR A 37 2.71 -8.64 -1.98
C TYR A 37 1.51 -8.01 -1.26
N GLN A 38 0.97 -8.75 -0.27
CA GLN A 38 -0.33 -8.43 0.34
C GLN A 38 -0.24 -7.94 1.80
N PHE A 39 -1.21 -7.11 2.19
CA PHE A 39 -1.37 -6.60 3.56
C PHE A 39 -2.81 -6.74 4.05
N HIS A 40 -2.98 -7.04 5.34
CA HIS A 40 -4.29 -7.13 5.99
C HIS A 40 -4.30 -6.35 7.32
N LYS A 41 -5.48 -6.17 7.90
CA LYS A 41 -5.65 -5.70 9.29
C LYS A 41 -6.44 -6.72 10.07
N HIS A 42 -6.04 -7.06 11.29
CA HIS A 42 -6.86 -7.93 12.17
C HIS A 42 -8.23 -7.33 12.51
N SER A 43 -8.36 -6.00 12.42
CA SER A 43 -9.60 -5.28 12.73
C SER A 43 -10.56 -5.14 11.54
N SER A 44 -10.21 -5.64 10.35
CA SER A 44 -11.02 -5.51 9.13
C SER A 44 -10.89 -6.77 8.25
N ILE A 45 -11.81 -6.94 7.32
CA ILE A 45 -11.70 -7.95 6.24
C ILE A 45 -10.94 -7.40 5.02
N ASP A 46 -10.40 -6.18 5.11
CA ASP A 46 -9.70 -5.53 4.01
C ASP A 46 -8.36 -6.20 3.69
N LEU A 47 -8.07 -6.30 2.39
CA LEU A 47 -6.83 -6.82 1.85
C LEU A 47 -6.29 -5.86 0.79
N ILE A 48 -5.05 -5.40 0.95
CA ILE A 48 -4.31 -4.68 -0.10
C ILE A 48 -3.49 -5.72 -0.86
N SER A 49 -3.67 -5.81 -2.18
CA SER A 49 -2.97 -6.80 -3.02
C SER A 49 -2.13 -6.11 -4.10
N LEU A 50 -0.82 -6.23 -3.98
CA LEU A 50 0.16 -5.55 -4.83
C LEU A 50 0.97 -6.57 -5.64
N PRO A 51 1.50 -6.22 -6.82
CA PRO A 51 2.43 -7.09 -7.53
C PRO A 51 3.70 -7.28 -6.71
N LYS A 52 4.31 -8.48 -6.69
CA LYS A 52 5.62 -8.69 -6.03
C LYS A 52 6.72 -7.74 -6.48
N ASP A 53 6.73 -7.43 -7.77
CA ASP A 53 7.69 -6.49 -8.35
C ASP A 53 7.11 -5.06 -8.32
N PHE A 54 7.79 -4.17 -7.59
CA PHE A 54 7.40 -2.76 -7.48
C PHE A 54 7.40 -2.04 -8.84
N SER A 55 8.17 -2.52 -9.82
CA SER A 55 8.16 -1.96 -11.18
C SER A 55 6.79 -2.10 -11.87
N LYS A 56 5.97 -3.07 -11.44
CA LYS A 56 4.62 -3.34 -11.93
C LYS A 56 3.52 -2.62 -11.14
N PHE A 57 3.89 -1.91 -10.07
CA PHE A 57 2.97 -1.15 -9.23
C PHE A 57 2.33 -0.02 -10.04
N ASN A 58 1.00 -0.05 -10.17
CA ASN A 58 0.26 0.82 -11.09
C ASN A 58 -0.86 1.62 -10.37
N SER A 59 -1.59 2.43 -11.13
CA SER A 59 -2.64 3.30 -10.59
C SER A 59 -3.76 2.54 -9.86
N ILE A 60 -4.14 1.34 -10.31
CA ILE A 60 -5.15 0.51 -9.63
C ILE A 60 -4.68 0.18 -8.21
N ASN A 61 -3.41 -0.22 -8.08
CA ASN A 61 -2.82 -0.49 -6.77
C ASN A 61 -2.75 0.77 -5.90
N MET A 62 -2.40 1.92 -6.48
CA MET A 62 -2.33 3.19 -5.77
C MET A 62 -3.70 3.61 -5.21
N TYR A 63 -4.77 3.50 -6.01
CA TYR A 63 -6.12 3.87 -5.59
C TYR A 63 -6.68 2.92 -4.54
N ASP A 64 -6.37 1.62 -4.60
CA ASP A 64 -6.77 0.67 -3.56
C ASP A 64 -6.19 1.05 -2.19
N ILE A 65 -4.90 1.42 -2.15
CA ILE A 65 -4.23 1.91 -0.93
C ILE A 65 -4.91 3.19 -0.41
N VAL A 66 -5.23 4.15 -1.28
CA VAL A 66 -5.87 5.43 -0.89
C VAL A 66 -7.26 5.21 -0.32
N ILE A 67 -8.07 4.35 -0.93
CA ILE A 67 -9.43 4.04 -0.44
C ILE A 67 -9.37 3.40 0.96
N LYS A 68 -8.40 2.51 1.19
CA LYS A 68 -8.24 1.77 2.46
C LYS A 68 -7.52 2.58 3.56
N ASN A 69 -6.85 3.66 3.20
CA ASN A 69 -6.10 4.54 4.10
C ASN A 69 -6.40 6.00 3.79
N PRO A 70 -7.68 6.43 3.92
CA PRO A 70 -8.07 7.79 3.60
C PRO A 70 -7.27 8.79 4.45
N ASN A 71 -6.94 9.94 3.86
CA ASN A 71 -6.16 11.03 4.48
C ASN A 71 -4.68 10.73 4.77
N VAL A 72 -4.18 9.51 4.49
CA VAL A 72 -2.75 9.19 4.64
C VAL A 72 -2.01 9.23 3.32
N PHE A 73 -2.67 8.80 2.24
CA PHE A 73 -2.09 8.79 0.91
C PHE A 73 -2.93 9.61 -0.06
N HIS A 74 -2.27 10.10 -1.11
CA HIS A 74 -2.95 10.59 -2.30
C HIS A 74 -2.22 10.13 -3.57
N VAL A 75 -2.97 10.01 -4.66
CA VAL A 75 -2.39 9.83 -6.00
C VAL A 75 -2.19 11.21 -6.61
N ARG A 76 -0.98 11.45 -7.13
CA ARG A 76 -0.68 12.63 -7.96
C ARG A 76 -0.40 12.18 -9.39
N ASP A 77 -0.83 12.96 -10.37
CA ASP A 77 -0.34 12.79 -11.74
C ASP A 77 1.17 13.01 -11.81
N LYS A 78 1.82 12.37 -12.79
CA LYS A 78 3.24 12.62 -13.06
C LYS A 78 3.46 14.02 -13.62
#